data_AF-A0A6P2F1L7-F1
#
_entry.id   AF-A0A6P2F1L7-F1
#
_cell.length_a   1.000
_cell.length_b   1.000
_cell.length_c   1.000
_cell.angle_alpha   90.00
_cell.angle_beta   90.00
_cell.angle_gamma   90.00
#
_symmetry.space_group_name_H-M   'P 1'
#
loop_
_entity.id
_entity.type
_entity.pdbx_description
1 polymer ?
#
loop_
_entity_poly.entity_id
_entity_poly.type
_entity_poly.pdbx_seq_one_letter_code
_entity_poly.pdbx_strand_id
1 'polypeptide(L)'
;MTPQSHFVVVAAIAPGREAGLRKLLATMTLAPGTADPANAVLPFSAFERLHFARFAILGDATMADFEVFGLPRPKLPTYLLFMGDCDGPAEAQLAEMVQQAGEGLRRIFSHCRSLDLRDDLLEWLIEHDRPVAAPYVNRIGRTVQQIREESALQRALAARVPRGVRKAAVDPQTLRRDLVNFVRSEQAAGRLLLTPPAPTPLGWWLSNALHAIGLPLAAVLLSPLLLISLPFFLVLLRRHERADLEYCPRPRAAAVGEMQELEDHGPSNSFTALGAVKPGWFRRALVQVLLLAIAWGCRHVFARGHLGRVRTIHFAHWVFLDNKIRVLFTSNYDGSHEAYMDDFINKVAWGLNLVFSNGFGWPRTAWLIKQGARRELPFKYYQRGHQLPTEVWYKAYPGLTLSDLERNRRIREGFERVGMSDAEALAWLRLL
;
A
#
# COMPACT_ATOMS: atom_id res chain seq x y z
N MET A 1 13.31 -15.57 -4.27
CA MET A 1 12.81 -14.18 -4.24
C MET A 1 12.82 -13.68 -2.81
N THR A 2 13.11 -12.39 -2.61
CA THR A 2 13.02 -11.75 -1.30
C THR A 2 11.58 -11.29 -1.08
N PRO A 3 10.83 -11.85 -0.13
CA PRO A 3 9.48 -11.38 0.15
C PRO A 3 9.53 -9.99 0.79
N GLN A 4 8.55 -9.15 0.46
CA GLN A 4 8.36 -7.87 1.14
C GLN A 4 7.58 -8.06 2.44
N SER A 5 7.83 -7.19 3.41
CA SER A 5 7.07 -7.06 4.63
C SER A 5 6.84 -5.59 4.99
N HIS A 6 6.16 -5.35 6.11
CA HIS A 6 5.64 -4.04 6.47
C HIS A 6 5.74 -3.85 7.98
N PHE A 7 6.01 -2.62 8.42
CA PHE A 7 5.83 -2.20 9.81
C PHE A 7 4.75 -1.12 9.88
N VAL A 8 3.98 -1.10 10.95
CA VAL A 8 2.88 -0.18 11.24
C VAL A 8 2.94 0.22 12.71
N VAL A 9 3.84 1.13 13.03
CA VAL A 9 3.99 1.68 14.37
C VAL A 9 2.88 2.69 14.63
N VAL A 10 2.06 2.43 15.66
CA VAL A 10 0.94 3.30 16.05
C VAL A 10 1.09 3.68 17.51
N ALA A 11 1.40 4.95 17.76
CA ALA A 11 1.66 5.47 19.10
C ALA A 11 0.77 6.68 19.42
N ALA A 12 0.19 6.71 20.62
CA ALA A 12 -0.68 7.80 21.04
C ALA A 12 0.13 9.08 21.24
N ILE A 13 -0.31 10.19 20.65
CA ILE A 13 0.34 11.50 20.83
C ILE A 13 0.08 11.98 22.26
N ALA A 14 1.12 12.51 22.91
CA ALA A 14 1.00 13.09 24.24
C ALA A 14 0.19 14.41 24.22
N PRO A 15 -0.64 14.70 25.24
CA PRO A 15 -1.44 15.93 25.28
C PRO A 15 -0.58 17.19 25.05
N GLY A 16 -1.05 18.09 24.19
CA GLY A 16 -0.35 19.33 23.86
C GLY A 16 0.88 19.21 22.93
N ARG A 17 1.26 17.98 22.50
CA ARG A 17 2.47 17.76 21.69
C ARG A 17 2.21 17.69 20.18
N GLU A 18 0.95 17.63 19.75
CA GLU A 18 0.56 17.50 18.34
C GLU A 18 1.06 18.65 17.45
N ALA A 19 0.89 19.91 17.88
CA ALA A 19 1.32 21.06 17.09
C ALA A 19 2.85 21.06 16.87
N GLY A 20 3.61 20.69 17.90
CA GLY A 20 5.06 20.53 17.78
C GLY A 20 5.46 19.39 16.83
N LEU A 21 4.72 18.28 16.88
CA LEU A 21 4.94 17.14 15.98
C LEU A 21 4.64 17.52 14.53
N ARG A 22 3.52 18.20 14.25
CA ARG A 22 3.19 18.70 12.90
C ARG A 22 4.28 19.60 12.35
N LYS A 23 4.78 20.53 13.17
CA LYS A 23 5.89 21.41 12.79
C LYS A 23 7.15 20.61 12.46
N LEU A 24 7.48 19.58 13.25
CA LEU A 24 8.61 18.69 12.98
C LEU A 24 8.43 17.92 11.66
N LEU A 25 7.28 17.28 11.46
CA LEU A 25 6.98 16.51 10.24
C LEU A 25 7.03 17.38 9.00
N ALA A 26 6.55 18.63 9.06
CA ALA A 26 6.67 19.57 7.95
C ALA A 26 8.13 19.84 7.54
N THR A 27 9.09 19.83 8.48
CA THR A 27 10.52 19.97 8.15
C THR A 27 11.12 18.73 7.46
N MET A 28 10.36 17.65 7.35
CA MET A 28 10.78 16.40 6.70
C MET A 28 10.38 16.31 5.22
N THR A 29 9.84 17.39 4.65
CA THR A 29 9.25 17.38 3.30
C THR A 29 9.89 18.41 2.36
N LEU A 30 9.99 18.07 1.07
CA LEU A 30 10.42 19.00 0.01
C LEU A 30 9.25 19.80 -0.56
N ALA A 31 8.08 19.19 -0.56
CA ALA A 31 6.78 19.76 -0.90
C ALA A 31 5.75 19.14 0.04
N PRO A 32 4.59 19.78 0.28
CA PRO A 32 3.59 19.26 1.22
C PRO A 32 3.31 17.76 0.98
N GLY A 33 3.45 16.95 2.04
CA GLY A 33 3.25 15.50 1.99
C GLY A 33 4.36 14.70 1.30
N THR A 34 5.30 15.31 0.58
CA THR A 34 6.39 14.62 -0.13
C THR A 34 7.68 14.65 0.68
N ALA A 35 8.11 13.49 1.17
CA ALA A 35 9.30 13.36 2.01
C ALA A 35 10.58 13.83 1.28
N ASP A 36 11.45 14.52 2.01
CA ASP A 36 12.83 14.74 1.61
C ASP A 36 13.62 13.43 1.74
N PRO A 37 14.10 12.82 0.64
CA PRO A 37 14.82 11.55 0.69
C PRO A 37 16.09 11.62 1.56
N ALA A 38 16.75 12.78 1.62
CA ALA A 38 18.00 12.99 2.34
C ALA A 38 17.80 13.69 3.69
N ASN A 39 16.57 13.66 4.25
CA ASN A 39 16.24 14.41 5.43
C ASN A 39 17.12 14.06 6.64
N ALA A 40 17.54 15.08 7.40
CA ALA A 40 18.41 14.89 8.55
C ALA A 40 17.75 14.18 9.75
N VAL A 41 16.41 14.22 9.87
CA VAL A 41 15.69 13.50 10.94
C VAL A 41 15.55 12.03 10.60
N LEU A 42 15.21 11.70 9.35
CA LEU A 42 15.15 10.33 8.87
C LEU A 42 15.60 10.29 7.41
N PRO A 43 16.83 9.84 7.11
CA PRO A 43 17.39 9.83 5.77
C PRO A 43 16.82 8.66 4.97
N PHE A 44 15.58 8.80 4.49
CA PHE A 44 14.83 7.72 3.83
C PHE A 44 15.59 7.02 2.69
N SER A 45 16.40 7.76 1.91
CA SER A 45 17.16 7.20 0.79
C SER A 45 18.33 6.30 1.20
N ALA A 46 18.79 6.39 2.45
CA ALA A 46 19.87 5.54 2.97
C ALA A 46 19.41 4.08 3.18
N PHE A 47 18.11 3.85 3.34
CA PHE A 47 17.54 2.52 3.55
C PHE A 47 17.25 1.83 2.20
N GLU A 48 18.20 1.05 1.71
CA GLU A 48 18.12 0.44 0.36
C GLU A 48 16.97 -0.55 0.18
N ARG A 49 16.45 -1.11 1.28
CA ARG A 49 15.33 -2.07 1.28
C ARG A 49 13.96 -1.40 1.41
N LEU A 50 13.91 -0.11 1.69
CA LEU A 50 12.65 0.60 1.94
C LEU A 50 11.99 1.01 0.61
N HIS A 51 10.80 0.49 0.30
CA HIS A 51 10.03 0.89 -0.87
C HIS A 51 9.29 2.20 -0.64
N PHE A 52 8.49 2.23 0.42
CA PHE A 52 7.65 3.36 0.80
C PHE A 52 7.71 3.54 2.31
N ALA A 53 7.58 4.77 2.76
CA ALA A 53 7.34 5.09 4.16
C ALA A 53 6.36 6.25 4.29
N ARG A 54 5.68 6.35 5.42
CA ARG A 54 4.82 7.49 5.72
C ARG A 54 4.74 7.81 7.19
N PHE A 55 4.54 9.09 7.47
CA PHE A 55 4.00 9.58 8.74
C PHE A 55 2.62 10.18 8.50
N ALA A 56 1.66 9.83 9.35
CA ALA A 56 0.33 10.42 9.35
C ALA A 56 -0.17 10.61 10.78
N ILE A 57 -0.97 11.66 11.00
CA ILE A 57 -1.62 11.88 12.29
C ILE A 57 -3.05 11.38 12.20
N LEU A 58 -3.34 10.31 12.92
CA LEU A 58 -4.63 9.63 12.96
C LEU A 58 -5.53 10.31 13.99
N GLY A 59 -6.21 11.35 13.54
CA GLY A 59 -7.18 12.11 14.32
C GLY A 59 -8.50 11.38 14.52
N ASP A 60 -9.23 11.77 15.57
CA ASP A 60 -10.52 11.19 15.94
C ASP A 60 -11.71 11.77 15.13
N ALA A 61 -11.45 12.71 14.21
CA ALA A 61 -12.50 13.38 13.42
C ALA A 61 -13.38 12.39 12.63
N THR A 62 -12.85 11.23 12.26
CA THR A 62 -13.56 10.19 11.51
C THR A 62 -14.58 9.40 12.34
N MET A 63 -14.69 9.66 13.65
CA MET A 63 -15.77 9.14 14.52
C MET A 63 -16.80 10.22 14.89
N ALA A 64 -16.64 11.46 14.43
CA ALA A 64 -17.62 12.52 14.67
C ALA A 64 -19.00 12.19 14.09
N ASP A 65 -19.03 11.34 13.06
CA ASP A 65 -20.27 10.88 12.42
C ASP A 65 -21.23 10.19 13.41
N PHE A 66 -20.74 9.59 14.50
CA PHE A 66 -21.62 9.03 15.54
C PHE A 66 -22.49 10.10 16.20
N GLU A 67 -21.94 11.28 16.43
CA GLU A 67 -22.61 12.38 17.13
C GLU A 67 -23.78 12.94 16.30
N VAL A 68 -23.64 12.91 14.97
CA VAL A 68 -24.72 13.31 14.02
C VAL A 68 -26.00 12.49 14.25
N PHE A 69 -25.86 11.25 14.69
CA PHE A 69 -26.99 10.34 14.97
C PHE A 69 -27.26 10.16 16.46
N GLY A 70 -26.71 11.02 17.32
CA GLY A 70 -26.89 10.93 18.78
C GLY A 70 -26.28 9.68 19.41
N LEU A 71 -25.31 9.05 18.75
CA LEU A 71 -24.62 7.87 19.26
C LEU A 71 -23.38 8.29 20.07
N PRO A 72 -23.02 7.54 21.13
CA PRO A 72 -21.86 7.87 21.94
C PRO A 72 -20.57 7.69 21.14
N ARG A 73 -19.76 8.76 21.11
CA ARG A 73 -18.40 8.73 20.53
C ARG A 73 -17.39 8.26 21.57
N PRO A 74 -16.66 7.15 21.34
CA PRO A 74 -15.57 6.74 22.21
C PRO A 74 -14.47 7.81 22.22
N LYS A 75 -13.96 8.16 23.40
CA LYS A 75 -12.82 9.06 23.54
C LYS A 75 -11.52 8.29 23.28
N LEU A 76 -11.01 8.38 22.06
CA LEU A 76 -9.75 7.75 21.66
C LEU A 76 -8.64 8.82 21.55
N PRO A 77 -7.37 8.47 21.82
CA PRO A 77 -6.29 9.42 21.59
C PRO A 77 -6.08 9.63 20.08
N THR A 78 -5.46 10.75 19.75
CA THR A 78 -4.88 10.94 18.42
C THR A 78 -3.58 10.15 18.35
N TYR A 79 -3.35 9.44 17.25
CA TYR A 79 -2.16 8.61 17.08
C TYR A 79 -1.21 9.19 16.04
N LEU A 80 0.09 9.01 16.25
CA LEU A 80 1.08 9.07 15.19
C LEU A 80 1.19 7.68 14.55
N LEU A 81 1.01 7.62 13.24
CA LEU A 81 1.32 6.47 12.41
C LEU A 81 2.71 6.66 11.81
N PHE A 82 3.59 5.66 11.99
CA PHE A 82 4.78 5.48 11.17
C PHE A 82 4.71 4.11 10.51
N MET A 83 4.67 4.11 9.18
CA MET A 83 4.46 2.88 8.42
C MET A 83 5.42 2.83 7.24
N GLY A 84 5.89 1.62 6.90
CA GLY A 84 6.70 1.41 5.71
C GLY A 84 6.55 0.02 5.11
N ASP A 85 6.88 -0.05 3.82
CA ASP A 85 6.95 -1.25 3.01
C ASP A 85 8.43 -1.53 2.69
N CYS A 86 8.95 -2.72 3.00
CA CYS A 86 10.37 -3.02 2.81
C CYS A 86 10.63 -4.44 2.30
N ASP A 87 11.80 -4.62 1.69
CA ASP A 87 12.33 -5.93 1.33
C ASP A 87 12.86 -6.69 2.54
N GLY A 88 12.48 -7.96 2.66
CA GLY A 88 12.87 -8.80 3.79
C GLY A 88 12.10 -8.46 5.08
N PRO A 89 12.60 -8.85 6.26
CA PRO A 89 11.89 -8.71 7.54
C PRO A 89 11.78 -7.24 8.01
N ALA A 90 10.58 -6.85 8.44
CA ALA A 90 10.28 -5.49 8.92
C ALA A 90 11.08 -5.12 10.17
N GLU A 91 11.26 -6.06 11.09
CA GLU A 91 12.09 -5.88 12.29
C GLU A 91 13.54 -5.52 11.94
N ALA A 92 14.11 -6.18 10.93
CA ALA A 92 15.46 -5.86 10.45
C ALA A 92 15.52 -4.48 9.78
N GLN A 93 14.42 -3.99 9.19
CA GLN A 93 14.34 -2.63 8.66
C GLN A 93 14.24 -1.60 9.79
N LEU A 94 13.44 -1.86 10.84
CA LEU A 94 13.33 -1.00 12.02
C LEU A 94 14.67 -0.93 12.77
N ALA A 95 15.36 -2.06 12.96
CA ALA A 95 16.68 -2.11 13.58
C ALA A 95 17.70 -1.25 12.84
N GLU A 96 17.74 -1.34 11.51
CA GLU A 96 18.59 -0.49 10.66
C GLU A 96 18.24 1.00 10.80
N MET A 97 16.94 1.34 10.86
CA MET A 97 16.49 2.72 11.07
C MET A 97 16.88 3.25 12.45
N VAL A 98 16.78 2.45 13.50
CA VAL A 98 17.23 2.83 14.84
C VAL A 98 18.74 3.02 14.88
N GLN A 99 19.50 2.16 14.21
CA GLN A 99 20.96 2.26 14.15
C GLN A 99 21.43 3.52 13.43
N GLN A 100 20.82 3.87 12.29
CA GLN A 100 21.30 4.98 11.45
C GLN A 100 20.61 6.33 11.77
N ALA A 101 19.37 6.29 12.29
CA ALA A 101 18.53 7.47 12.49
C ALA A 101 17.84 7.50 13.86
N GLY A 102 18.40 6.80 14.86
CA GLY A 102 17.81 6.67 16.19
C GLY A 102 17.54 8.00 16.88
N GLU A 103 18.45 8.98 16.79
CA GLU A 103 18.24 10.31 17.38
C GLU A 103 17.03 11.02 16.78
N GLY A 104 16.86 10.96 15.46
CA GLY A 104 15.74 11.58 14.76
C GLY A 104 14.42 10.87 15.03
N LEU A 105 14.42 9.53 15.06
CA LEU A 105 13.25 8.75 15.48
C LEU A 105 12.86 9.04 16.93
N ARG A 106 13.82 9.13 17.86
CA ARG A 106 13.54 9.56 19.25
C ARG A 106 12.95 10.96 19.29
N ARG A 107 13.46 11.89 18.48
CA ARG A 107 12.91 13.24 18.40
C ARG A 107 11.44 13.22 17.95
N ILE A 108 11.10 12.44 16.93
CA ILE A 108 9.71 12.27 16.46
C ILE A 108 8.84 11.65 17.56
N PHE A 109 9.23 10.49 18.10
CA PHE A 109 8.43 9.74 19.05
C PHE A 109 8.44 10.31 20.47
N SER A 110 9.30 11.28 20.79
CA SER A 110 9.22 12.09 22.03
C SER A 110 7.95 12.96 22.11
N HIS A 111 7.19 13.05 21.02
CA HIS A 111 5.85 13.64 21.01
C HIS A 111 4.75 12.63 21.36
N CYS A 112 5.06 11.33 21.44
CA CYS A 112 4.16 10.27 21.81
C CYS A 112 4.23 9.94 23.30
N ARG A 113 3.20 9.26 23.81
CA ARG A 113 3.18 8.72 25.17
C ARG A 113 4.12 7.52 25.25
N SER A 114 4.60 7.26 26.47
CA SER A 114 5.30 6.01 26.83
C SER A 114 6.66 5.78 26.17
N LEU A 115 7.28 6.80 25.54
CA LEU A 115 8.69 6.73 25.15
C LEU A 115 9.50 7.68 26.03
N ASP A 116 10.29 7.13 26.93
CA ASP A 116 11.27 7.84 27.72
C ASP A 116 12.66 7.82 27.06
N LEU A 117 13.51 8.77 27.43
CA LEU A 117 14.85 8.93 26.85
C LEU A 117 15.76 7.70 27.06
N ARG A 118 15.47 6.88 28.08
CA ARG A 118 16.27 5.71 28.47
C ARG A 118 15.79 4.41 27.84
N ASP A 119 14.61 4.40 27.24
CA ASP A 119 14.01 3.18 26.69
C ASP A 119 14.80 2.70 25.47
N ASP A 120 14.83 1.39 25.25
CA ASP A 120 15.28 0.84 23.98
C ASP A 120 14.27 1.22 22.89
N LEU A 121 14.71 2.04 21.94
CA LEU A 121 13.84 2.53 20.88
C LEU A 121 13.37 1.38 19.97
N LEU A 122 14.20 0.37 19.71
CA LEU A 122 13.82 -0.73 18.83
C LEU A 122 12.73 -1.58 19.48
N GLU A 123 12.92 -1.96 20.74
CA GLU A 123 11.92 -2.69 21.52
C GLU A 123 10.61 -1.91 21.57
N TRP A 124 10.69 -0.60 21.85
CA TRP A 124 9.52 0.26 21.86
C TRP A 124 8.78 0.31 20.51
N LEU A 125 9.51 0.40 19.38
CA LEU A 125 8.91 0.39 18.05
C LEU A 125 8.20 -0.94 17.76
N ILE A 126 8.80 -2.06 18.17
CA ILE A 126 8.22 -3.41 18.01
C ILE A 126 6.95 -3.56 18.86
N GLU A 127 6.94 -3.08 20.10
CA GLU A 127 5.74 -3.10 20.96
C GLU A 127 4.57 -2.28 20.40
N HIS A 128 4.89 -1.21 19.67
CA HIS A 128 3.93 -0.31 19.03
C HIS A 128 3.57 -0.73 17.60
N ASP A 129 4.23 -1.74 17.05
CA ASP A 129 3.92 -2.30 15.74
C ASP A 129 2.56 -3.03 15.78
N ARG A 130 1.72 -2.78 14.78
CA ARG A 130 0.36 -3.33 14.69
C ARG A 130 0.25 -4.31 13.53
N PRO A 131 -0.35 -5.50 13.77
CA PRO A 131 -0.48 -6.48 12.71
C PRO A 131 -1.38 -5.95 11.59
N VAL A 132 -0.90 -6.07 10.35
CA VAL A 132 -1.71 -5.79 9.17
C VAL A 132 -2.69 -6.94 8.98
N ALA A 133 -3.99 -6.65 9.08
CA ALA A 133 -5.06 -7.64 8.94
C ALA A 133 -5.14 -8.21 7.53
N ALA A 134 -4.91 -7.37 6.52
CA ALA A 134 -4.75 -7.79 5.13
C ALA A 134 -3.69 -6.93 4.44
N PRO A 135 -2.54 -7.49 4.04
CA PRO A 135 -1.58 -6.79 3.19
C PRO A 135 -1.79 -7.17 1.72
N TYR A 136 -1.67 -6.17 0.85
CA TYR A 136 -1.57 -6.35 -0.59
C TYR A 136 -0.23 -5.82 -1.09
N VAL A 137 0.45 -6.64 -1.88
CA VAL A 137 1.69 -6.29 -2.58
C VAL A 137 1.46 -6.57 -4.06
N ASN A 138 1.72 -5.58 -4.92
CA ASN A 138 1.47 -5.71 -6.36
C ASN A 138 2.15 -6.93 -6.95
N ARG A 139 3.45 -7.06 -6.72
CA ARG A 139 4.25 -8.20 -7.17
C ARG A 139 5.23 -8.62 -6.08
N ILE A 140 4.94 -9.74 -5.43
CA ILE A 140 5.81 -10.27 -4.37
C ILE A 140 7.17 -10.64 -5.00
N GLY A 141 8.26 -10.24 -4.36
CA GLY A 141 9.61 -10.59 -4.80
C GLY A 141 10.31 -9.53 -5.66
N ARG A 142 9.62 -8.47 -6.07
CA ARG A 142 10.21 -7.32 -6.76
C ARG A 142 10.84 -6.37 -5.74
N THR A 143 12.16 -6.39 -5.62
CA THR A 143 12.90 -5.58 -4.64
C THR A 143 13.17 -4.15 -5.12
N VAL A 144 13.48 -3.23 -4.21
CA VAL A 144 13.94 -1.86 -4.52
C VAL A 144 15.19 -1.90 -5.40
N GLN A 145 16.14 -2.78 -5.05
CA GLN A 145 17.35 -2.98 -5.85
C GLN A 145 17.00 -3.37 -7.30
N GLN A 146 16.14 -4.36 -7.49
CA GLN A 146 15.72 -4.78 -8.83
C GLN A 146 15.05 -3.65 -9.60
N ILE A 147 14.19 -2.87 -8.95
CA ILE A 147 13.52 -1.72 -9.57
C ILE A 147 14.55 -0.70 -10.07
N ARG A 148 15.57 -0.37 -9.26
CA ARG A 148 16.62 0.58 -9.62
C ARG A 148 17.50 0.06 -10.77
N GLU A 149 17.92 -1.19 -10.70
CA GLU A 149 18.73 -1.85 -11.72
C GLU A 149 17.98 -1.99 -13.06
N GLU A 150 16.73 -2.43 -13.03
CA GLU A 150 15.88 -2.55 -14.22
C GLU A 150 15.61 -1.19 -14.87
N SER A 151 15.45 -0.14 -14.05
CA SER A 151 15.32 1.24 -14.54
C SER A 151 16.63 1.77 -15.14
N ALA A 152 17.77 1.48 -14.53
CA ALA A 152 19.08 1.82 -15.08
C ALA A 152 19.33 1.13 -16.43
N LEU A 153 19.00 -0.17 -16.53
CA LEU A 153 19.07 -0.94 -17.78
C LEU A 153 18.18 -0.34 -18.86
N GLN A 154 16.92 -0.03 -18.54
CA GLN A 154 16.01 0.57 -19.51
C GLN A 154 16.54 1.91 -20.01
N ARG A 155 17.04 2.79 -19.13
CA ARG A 155 17.62 4.09 -19.55
C ARG A 155 18.86 3.92 -20.43
N ALA A 156 19.75 3.00 -20.07
CA ALA A 156 20.98 2.73 -20.83
C ALA A 156 20.66 2.21 -22.24
N LEU A 157 19.71 1.28 -22.35
CA LEU A 157 19.27 0.73 -23.63
C LEU A 157 18.52 1.78 -24.48
N ALA A 158 17.55 2.49 -23.89
CA ALA A 158 16.74 3.49 -24.60
C ALA A 158 17.58 4.64 -25.16
N ALA A 159 18.67 5.02 -24.48
CA ALA A 159 19.60 6.04 -24.97
C ALA A 159 20.33 5.63 -26.26
N ARG A 160 20.44 4.33 -26.54
CA ARG A 160 21.16 3.77 -27.70
C ARG A 160 20.24 3.39 -28.86
N VAL A 161 18.95 3.25 -28.60
CA VAL A 161 17.95 2.91 -29.62
C VAL A 161 17.70 4.12 -30.53
N PRO A 162 17.88 4.02 -31.87
CA PRO A 162 17.60 5.12 -32.77
C PRO A 162 16.13 5.57 -32.68
N ARG A 163 15.89 6.88 -32.63
CA ARG A 163 14.54 7.45 -32.71
C ARG A 163 13.93 7.11 -34.08
N GLY A 164 13.19 6.00 -34.16
CA GLY A 164 12.60 5.55 -35.43
C GLY A 164 12.59 4.05 -35.72
N VAL A 165 12.84 3.15 -34.75
CA VAL A 165 12.70 1.68 -34.91
C VAL A 165 11.34 1.23 -35.50
N ARG A 166 10.34 2.13 -35.55
CA ARG A 166 9.08 1.93 -36.26
C ARG A 166 9.21 1.87 -37.80
N LYS A 167 10.32 2.33 -38.40
CA LYS A 167 10.58 2.18 -39.84
C LYS A 167 11.42 0.91 -40.06
N ALA A 168 10.93 0.05 -40.95
CA ALA A 168 11.39 -1.31 -41.26
C ALA A 168 12.84 -1.46 -41.79
N ALA A 169 13.73 -0.49 -41.57
CA ALA A 169 15.06 -0.45 -42.15
C ALA A 169 16.18 -1.03 -41.26
N VAL A 170 15.88 -1.46 -40.04
CA VAL A 170 16.88 -2.04 -39.12
C VAL A 170 16.56 -3.51 -38.86
N ASP A 171 17.51 -4.39 -39.15
CA ASP A 171 17.44 -5.81 -38.78
C ASP A 171 17.32 -5.95 -37.25
N PRO A 172 16.18 -6.46 -36.72
CA PRO A 172 15.94 -6.60 -35.29
C PRO A 172 17.01 -7.42 -34.57
N GLN A 173 17.58 -8.43 -35.24
CA GLN A 173 18.59 -9.30 -34.64
C GLN A 173 19.93 -8.58 -34.50
N THR A 174 20.33 -7.81 -35.52
CA THR A 174 21.55 -7.00 -35.44
C THR A 174 21.43 -5.95 -34.35
N LEU A 175 20.34 -5.19 -34.30
CA LEU A 175 20.15 -4.18 -33.25
C LEU A 175 20.13 -4.80 -31.84
N ARG A 176 19.45 -5.95 -31.67
CA ARG A 176 19.45 -6.67 -30.40
C ARG A 176 20.85 -7.11 -29.99
N ARG A 177 21.64 -7.67 -30.90
CA ARG A 177 23.04 -8.09 -30.63
C ARG A 177 23.89 -6.91 -30.20
N ASP A 178 23.78 -5.77 -30.86
CA ASP A 178 24.52 -4.55 -30.52
C ASP A 178 24.17 -4.04 -29.12
N LEU A 179 22.87 -4.01 -28.78
CA LEU A 179 22.39 -3.61 -27.46
C LEU A 179 22.83 -4.58 -26.36
N VAL A 180 22.77 -5.89 -26.61
CA VAL A 180 23.24 -6.91 -25.65
C VAL A 180 24.75 -6.79 -25.43
N ASN A 181 25.53 -6.60 -26.48
CA ASN A 181 26.98 -6.41 -26.39
C ASN A 181 27.33 -5.13 -25.63
N PHE A 182 26.60 -4.04 -25.88
CA PHE A 182 26.73 -2.80 -25.14
C PHE A 182 26.47 -3.00 -23.65
N VAL A 183 25.34 -3.62 -23.27
CA VAL A 183 25.03 -3.89 -21.86
C VAL A 183 26.11 -4.76 -21.21
N ARG A 184 26.60 -5.80 -21.88
CA ARG A 184 27.70 -6.63 -21.37
C ARG A 184 28.99 -5.82 -21.16
N SER A 185 29.27 -4.85 -22.02
CA SER A 185 30.43 -3.95 -21.84
C SER A 185 30.25 -2.99 -20.65
N GLU A 186 29.03 -2.47 -20.43
CA GLU A 186 28.71 -1.64 -19.27
C GLU A 186 28.79 -2.45 -17.96
N GLN A 187 28.35 -3.71 -17.98
CA GLN A 187 28.51 -4.64 -16.85
C GLN A 187 29.98 -4.95 -16.56
N ALA A 188 30.78 -5.23 -17.60
CA ALA A 188 32.22 -5.48 -17.44
C ALA A 188 32.98 -4.25 -16.90
N ALA A 189 32.51 -3.05 -17.22
CA ALA A 189 33.04 -1.80 -16.69
C ALA A 189 32.47 -1.39 -15.32
N GLY A 190 31.56 -2.18 -14.74
CA GLY A 190 30.92 -1.89 -13.45
C GLY A 190 29.94 -0.72 -13.45
N ARG A 191 29.56 -0.18 -14.61
CA ARG A 191 28.63 0.95 -14.74
C ARG A 191 27.16 0.55 -14.67
N LEU A 192 26.86 -0.71 -14.97
CA LEU A 192 25.52 -1.28 -14.88
C LEU A 192 25.55 -2.59 -14.09
N LEU A 193 24.74 -2.67 -13.04
CA LEU A 193 24.59 -3.86 -12.21
C LEU A 193 23.22 -4.50 -12.47
N LEU A 194 23.21 -5.84 -12.58
CA LEU A 194 22.00 -6.66 -12.72
C LEU A 194 22.15 -7.86 -11.78
N THR A 195 21.79 -7.67 -10.52
CA THR A 195 21.93 -8.70 -9.49
C THR A 195 20.84 -9.76 -9.65
N PRO A 196 21.19 -11.06 -9.72
CA PRO A 196 20.20 -12.13 -9.76
C PRO A 196 19.30 -12.12 -8.52
N PRO A 197 18.02 -12.49 -8.64
CA PRO A 197 17.14 -12.58 -7.47
C PRO A 197 17.69 -13.58 -6.45
N ALA A 198 17.74 -13.18 -5.17
CA ALA A 198 18.08 -14.08 -4.07
C ALA A 198 17.12 -15.28 -4.03
N PRO A 199 17.57 -16.49 -3.62
CA PRO A 199 16.69 -17.64 -3.48
C PRO A 199 15.63 -17.40 -2.42
N THR A 200 14.46 -18.02 -2.58
CA THR A 200 13.37 -17.88 -1.59
C THR A 200 13.75 -18.65 -0.32
N PRO A 201 13.66 -18.05 0.87
CA PRO A 201 13.93 -18.77 2.11
C PRO A 201 13.00 -19.98 2.28
N LEU A 202 13.54 -21.13 2.67
CA LEU A 202 12.78 -22.38 2.84
C LEU A 202 11.62 -22.23 3.83
N GLY A 203 11.87 -21.55 4.96
CA GLY A 203 10.83 -21.27 5.96
C GLY A 203 9.68 -20.43 5.41
N TRP A 204 9.99 -19.46 4.53
CA TRP A 204 8.94 -18.68 3.86
C TRP A 204 8.15 -19.55 2.88
N TRP A 205 8.81 -20.40 2.09
CA TRP A 205 8.13 -21.32 1.17
C TRP A 205 7.17 -22.25 1.91
N LEU A 206 7.63 -22.86 3.01
CA LEU A 206 6.81 -23.74 3.84
C LEU A 206 5.63 -23.00 4.46
N SER A 207 5.88 -21.84 5.10
CA SER A 207 4.83 -21.00 5.68
C SER A 207 3.79 -20.57 4.62
N ASN A 208 4.27 -20.19 3.44
CA ASN A 208 3.40 -19.80 2.33
C ASN A 208 2.53 -20.97 1.84
N ALA A 209 3.08 -22.17 1.72
CA ALA A 209 2.35 -23.37 1.32
C ALA A 209 1.30 -23.77 2.37
N LEU A 210 1.69 -23.78 3.65
CA LEU A 210 0.77 -24.06 4.76
C LEU A 210 -0.37 -23.03 4.81
N HIS A 211 -0.07 -21.74 4.63
CA HIS A 211 -1.08 -20.70 4.58
C HIS A 211 -1.99 -20.82 3.35
N ALA A 212 -1.47 -21.28 2.21
CA ALA A 212 -2.26 -21.48 0.99
C ALA A 212 -3.33 -22.57 1.20
N ILE A 213 -2.98 -23.65 1.89
CA ILE A 213 -3.85 -24.82 2.08
C ILE A 213 -4.72 -24.69 3.34
N GLY A 214 -4.20 -24.10 4.41
CA GLY A 214 -4.84 -24.09 5.73
C GLY A 214 -6.22 -23.44 5.75
N LEU A 215 -6.38 -22.27 5.11
CA LEU A 215 -7.67 -21.58 5.09
C LEU A 215 -8.72 -22.33 4.24
N PRO A 216 -8.43 -22.77 2.99
CA PRO A 216 -9.35 -23.62 2.24
C PRO A 216 -9.70 -24.93 2.96
N LEU A 217 -8.72 -25.60 3.59
CA LEU A 217 -8.96 -26.83 4.34
C LEU A 217 -9.90 -26.58 5.52
N ALA A 218 -9.66 -25.53 6.31
CA ALA A 218 -10.56 -25.14 7.40
C ALA A 218 -11.97 -24.82 6.88
N ALA A 219 -12.09 -24.14 5.73
CA ALA A 219 -13.39 -23.84 5.12
C ALA A 219 -14.13 -25.12 4.67
N VAL A 220 -13.42 -26.11 4.12
CA VAL A 220 -14.01 -27.42 3.75
C VAL A 220 -14.47 -28.18 4.98
N LEU A 221 -13.63 -28.27 6.03
CA LEU A 221 -13.96 -28.96 7.28
C LEU A 221 -15.16 -28.32 8.00
N LEU A 222 -15.25 -26.99 7.99
CA LEU A 222 -16.35 -26.24 8.58
C LEU A 222 -17.56 -26.11 7.65
N SER A 223 -17.49 -26.58 6.40
CA SER A 223 -18.55 -26.37 5.41
C SER A 223 -19.94 -26.86 5.84
N PRO A 224 -20.13 -27.98 6.56
CA PRO A 224 -21.46 -28.37 7.02
C PRO A 224 -22.07 -27.34 7.97
N LEU A 225 -21.27 -26.83 8.91
CA LEU A 225 -21.69 -25.79 9.85
C LEU A 225 -21.94 -24.45 9.14
N LEU A 226 -21.09 -24.09 8.17
CA LEU A 226 -21.26 -22.89 7.36
C LEU A 226 -22.55 -22.95 6.55
N LEU A 227 -22.88 -24.08 5.94
CA LEU A 227 -24.12 -24.27 5.17
C LEU A 227 -25.36 -24.17 6.06
N ILE A 228 -25.33 -24.75 7.26
CA ILE A 228 -26.44 -24.67 8.23
C ILE A 228 -26.61 -23.23 8.76
N SER A 229 -25.51 -22.51 9.00
CA SER A 229 -25.55 -21.14 9.53
C SER A 229 -25.82 -20.07 8.46
N LEU A 230 -25.63 -20.38 7.17
CA LEU A 230 -25.75 -19.43 6.06
C LEU A 230 -27.13 -18.73 6.01
N PRO A 231 -28.29 -19.41 6.13
CA PRO A 231 -29.58 -18.72 6.11
C PRO A 231 -29.72 -17.71 7.27
N PHE A 232 -29.27 -18.07 8.47
CA PHE A 232 -29.29 -17.17 9.63
C PHE A 232 -28.37 -15.97 9.41
N PHE A 233 -27.17 -16.21 8.89
CA PHE A 233 -26.23 -15.15 8.50
C PHE A 233 -26.86 -14.19 7.49
N LEU A 234 -27.49 -14.70 6.44
CA LEU A 234 -28.12 -13.89 5.40
C LEU A 234 -29.28 -13.04 5.95
N VAL A 235 -30.09 -13.60 6.85
CA VAL A 235 -31.17 -12.85 7.52
C VAL A 235 -30.60 -11.75 8.42
N LEU A 236 -29.59 -12.06 9.24
CA LEU A 236 -28.92 -11.09 10.11
C LEU A 236 -28.25 -9.98 9.31
N LEU A 237 -27.50 -10.34 8.27
CA LEU A 237 -26.88 -9.40 7.34
C LEU A 237 -27.93 -8.46 6.75
N ARG A 238 -29.03 -9.02 6.22
CA ARG A 238 -30.07 -8.21 5.58
C ARG A 238 -30.78 -7.30 6.56
N ARG A 239 -31.00 -7.76 7.80
CA ARG A 239 -31.57 -6.93 8.89
C ARG A 239 -30.65 -5.76 9.21
N HIS A 240 -29.35 -6.01 9.37
CA HIS A 240 -28.36 -4.95 9.62
C HIS A 240 -28.29 -3.97 8.45
N GLU A 241 -28.16 -4.43 7.20
CA GLU A 241 -28.11 -3.55 6.03
C GLU A 241 -29.34 -2.65 5.87
N ARG A 242 -30.54 -3.12 6.26
CA ARG A 242 -31.76 -2.30 6.23
C ARG A 242 -31.79 -1.23 7.31
N ALA A 243 -31.10 -1.44 8.42
CA ALA A 243 -31.02 -0.51 9.55
C ALA A 243 -29.77 0.38 9.50
N ASP A 244 -28.81 0.07 8.63
CA ASP A 244 -27.56 0.83 8.50
C ASP A 244 -27.84 2.29 8.14
N LEU A 245 -27.21 3.18 8.89
CA LEU A 245 -27.21 4.62 8.65
C LEU A 245 -26.22 4.95 7.53
N GLU A 246 -26.63 5.88 6.67
CA GLU A 246 -25.80 6.47 5.61
C GLU A 246 -25.51 7.92 5.97
N TYR A 247 -24.23 8.29 5.90
CA TYR A 247 -23.78 9.66 6.11
C TYR A 247 -22.64 9.96 5.15
N CYS A 248 -22.98 10.66 4.07
CA CYS A 248 -22.04 11.01 3.01
C CYS A 248 -22.22 12.49 2.64
N PRO A 249 -22.02 13.42 3.58
CA PRO A 249 -22.15 14.85 3.29
C PRO A 249 -21.10 15.25 2.26
N ARG A 250 -21.46 16.17 1.37
CA ARG A 250 -20.49 16.74 0.43
C ARG A 250 -19.35 17.42 1.22
N PRO A 251 -18.08 17.07 0.98
CA PRO A 251 -16.96 17.73 1.63
C PRO A 251 -16.94 19.23 1.32
N ARG A 252 -16.47 20.03 2.29
CA ARG A 252 -16.25 21.47 2.10
C ARG A 252 -15.14 21.68 1.07
N ALA A 253 -15.34 22.64 0.15
CA ALA A 253 -14.36 22.95 -0.88
C ALA A 253 -12.96 23.26 -0.32
N ALA A 254 -12.88 24.01 0.78
CA ALA A 254 -11.60 24.30 1.44
C ALA A 254 -10.86 23.03 1.93
N ALA A 255 -11.58 22.09 2.55
CA ALA A 255 -10.98 20.83 3.01
C ALA A 255 -10.51 19.94 1.84
N VAL A 256 -11.22 19.99 0.71
CA VAL A 256 -10.76 19.32 -0.52
C VAL A 256 -9.49 19.99 -1.06
N GLY A 257 -9.44 21.33 -1.06
CA GLY A 257 -8.26 22.09 -1.47
C GLY A 257 -7.03 21.76 -0.61
N GLU A 258 -7.17 21.74 0.72
CA GLU A 258 -6.11 21.35 1.66
C GLU A 258 -5.57 19.94 1.38
N MET A 259 -6.44 18.98 1.03
CA MET A 259 -6.00 17.64 0.65
C MET A 259 -5.32 17.60 -0.72
N GLN A 260 -5.79 18.38 -1.69
CA GLN A 260 -5.19 18.47 -3.03
C GLN A 260 -3.78 19.06 -3.00
N GLU A 261 -3.45 19.91 -2.02
CA GLU A 261 -2.08 20.40 -1.83
C GLU A 261 -1.08 19.29 -1.48
N LEU A 262 -1.55 18.15 -0.96
CA LEU A 262 -0.73 17.00 -0.57
C LEU A 262 -0.67 15.90 -1.65
N GLU A 263 -1.52 15.99 -2.67
CA GLU A 263 -1.73 14.96 -3.69
C GLU A 263 -1.17 15.42 -5.04
N ASP A 264 -1.01 14.48 -5.97
CA ASP A 264 -0.76 14.71 -7.39
C ASP A 264 0.55 15.45 -7.73
N HIS A 265 1.54 15.46 -6.82
CA HIS A 265 2.90 15.98 -7.06
C HIS A 265 3.73 15.16 -8.06
N GLY A 266 3.25 13.98 -8.44
CA GLY A 266 3.95 13.07 -9.36
C GLY A 266 3.03 11.97 -9.89
N PRO A 267 3.59 10.95 -10.57
CA PRO A 267 2.78 9.90 -11.19
C PRO A 267 2.21 8.89 -10.19
N SER A 268 2.56 9.00 -8.90
CA SER A 268 2.08 8.14 -7.84
C SER A 268 1.70 8.98 -6.62
N ASN A 269 0.75 8.44 -5.84
CA ASN A 269 0.18 9.08 -4.67
C ASN A 269 0.10 8.11 -3.48
N SER A 270 -0.05 8.70 -2.29
CA SER A 270 -0.45 7.98 -1.09
C SER A 270 -1.93 8.19 -0.80
N PHE A 271 -2.55 7.20 -0.17
CA PHE A 271 -3.89 7.32 0.40
C PHE A 271 -3.86 6.82 1.83
N THR A 272 -4.41 7.58 2.76
CA THR A 272 -4.57 7.22 4.17
C THR A 272 -6.00 7.55 4.57
N ALA A 273 -6.75 6.57 5.05
CA ALA A 273 -8.11 6.75 5.53
C ALA A 273 -8.33 5.99 6.81
N LEU A 274 -9.13 6.56 7.70
CA LEU A 274 -9.53 5.94 8.96
C LEU A 274 -11.04 5.95 9.05
N GLY A 275 -11.63 4.83 9.44
CA GLY A 275 -13.08 4.73 9.59
C GLY A 275 -13.46 3.88 10.80
N ALA A 276 -14.57 4.24 11.41
CA ALA A 276 -15.18 3.42 12.45
C ALA A 276 -15.88 2.20 11.85
N VAL A 277 -15.76 1.06 12.51
CA VAL A 277 -16.59 -0.12 12.23
C VAL A 277 -17.98 0.11 12.80
N LYS A 278 -19.01 -0.27 12.05
CA LYS A 278 -20.40 -0.27 12.50
C LYS A 278 -20.54 -0.98 13.86
N PRO A 279 -21.30 -0.42 14.82
CA PRO A 279 -21.45 -1.02 16.14
C PRO A 279 -22.01 -2.44 16.12
N GLY A 280 -21.66 -3.21 17.16
CA GLY A 280 -22.16 -4.55 17.39
C GLY A 280 -21.15 -5.66 17.05
N TRP A 281 -21.31 -6.80 17.73
CA TRP A 281 -20.42 -7.95 17.59
C TRP A 281 -20.46 -8.53 16.16
N PHE A 282 -21.62 -8.52 15.51
CA PHE A 282 -21.81 -9.09 14.18
C PHE A 282 -20.93 -8.40 13.13
N ARG A 283 -21.00 -7.06 13.03
CA ARG A 283 -20.19 -6.29 12.07
C ARG A 283 -18.70 -6.40 12.37
N ARG A 284 -18.32 -6.39 13.65
CA ARG A 284 -16.93 -6.58 14.08
C ARG A 284 -16.39 -7.97 13.73
N ALA A 285 -17.18 -9.03 13.90
CA ALA A 285 -16.79 -10.39 13.50
C ALA A 285 -16.72 -10.52 11.98
N LEU A 286 -17.73 -9.98 11.27
CA LEU A 286 -17.81 -10.04 9.82
C LEU A 286 -16.60 -9.40 9.13
N VAL A 287 -16.23 -8.17 9.52
CA VAL A 287 -15.08 -7.48 8.90
C VAL A 287 -13.77 -8.23 9.14
N GLN A 288 -13.60 -8.90 10.28
CA GLN A 288 -12.42 -9.74 10.55
C GLN A 288 -12.37 -10.95 9.63
N VAL A 289 -13.47 -11.67 9.46
CA VAL A 289 -13.55 -12.84 8.56
C VAL A 289 -13.31 -12.42 7.11
N LEU A 290 -13.87 -11.28 6.69
CA LEU A 290 -13.69 -10.76 5.33
C LEU A 290 -12.24 -10.32 5.08
N LEU A 291 -11.61 -9.62 6.03
CA LEU A 291 -10.20 -9.26 5.91
C LEU A 291 -9.27 -10.48 5.94
N LEU A 292 -9.59 -11.53 6.70
CA LEU A 292 -8.86 -12.80 6.63
C LEU A 292 -8.94 -13.42 5.22
N ALA A 293 -10.13 -13.46 4.63
CA ALA A 293 -10.31 -13.97 3.27
C ALA A 293 -9.58 -13.11 2.23
N ILE A 294 -9.57 -11.79 2.41
CA ILE A 294 -8.85 -10.85 1.54
C ILE A 294 -7.35 -10.98 1.69
N ALA A 295 -6.82 -11.15 2.91
CA ALA A 295 -5.40 -11.39 3.14
C ALA A 295 -4.93 -12.64 2.38
N TRP A 296 -5.71 -13.72 2.45
CA TRP A 296 -5.45 -14.94 1.68
C TRP A 296 -5.52 -14.70 0.18
N GLY A 297 -6.56 -14.01 -0.31
CA GLY A 297 -6.72 -13.70 -1.73
C GLY A 297 -5.61 -12.80 -2.28
N CYS A 298 -5.22 -11.76 -1.53
CA CYS A 298 -4.14 -10.85 -1.90
C CYS A 298 -2.82 -11.60 -2.08
N ARG A 299 -2.51 -12.51 -1.15
CA ARG A 299 -1.27 -13.28 -1.16
C ARG A 299 -1.24 -14.38 -2.24
N HIS A 300 -2.34 -15.08 -2.47
CA HIS A 300 -2.33 -16.30 -3.29
C HIS A 300 -2.98 -16.14 -4.67
N VAL A 301 -3.86 -15.17 -4.85
CA VAL A 301 -4.58 -14.93 -6.11
C VAL A 301 -4.09 -13.66 -6.82
N PHE A 302 -3.81 -12.59 -6.06
CA PHE A 302 -3.56 -11.24 -6.61
C PHE A 302 -2.10 -10.78 -6.55
N ALA A 303 -1.17 -11.65 -6.12
CA ALA A 303 0.25 -11.33 -5.94
C ALA A 303 1.08 -11.14 -7.23
N ARG A 304 0.42 -11.11 -8.41
CA ARG A 304 1.07 -11.11 -9.74
C ARG A 304 0.71 -9.89 -10.60
N GLY A 305 0.60 -8.73 -9.98
CA GLY A 305 0.57 -7.43 -10.65
C GLY A 305 -0.80 -6.75 -10.70
N HIS A 306 -1.82 -7.28 -10.01
CA HIS A 306 -3.16 -6.70 -10.04
C HIS A 306 -3.98 -7.10 -8.81
N LEU A 307 -4.85 -6.20 -8.33
CA LEU A 307 -5.88 -6.49 -7.33
C LEU A 307 -7.24 -6.50 -8.04
N GLY A 308 -7.78 -7.69 -8.30
CA GLY A 308 -8.91 -7.84 -9.20
C GLY A 308 -8.56 -7.31 -10.59
N ARG A 309 -9.18 -6.19 -11.00
CA ARG A 309 -8.93 -5.51 -12.28
C ARG A 309 -8.07 -4.24 -12.16
N VAL A 310 -7.71 -3.84 -10.95
CA VAL A 310 -6.88 -2.65 -10.70
C VAL A 310 -5.40 -3.03 -10.79
N ARG A 311 -4.62 -2.26 -11.55
CA ARG A 311 -3.18 -2.52 -11.81
C ARG A 311 -2.26 -1.40 -11.31
N THR A 312 -2.85 -0.38 -10.67
CA THR A 312 -2.18 0.86 -10.26
C THR A 312 -1.79 0.88 -8.79
N ILE A 313 -2.20 -0.12 -7.99
CA ILE A 313 -1.88 -0.19 -6.56
C ILE A 313 -0.53 -0.91 -6.37
N HIS A 314 0.45 -0.23 -5.77
CA HIS A 314 1.75 -0.80 -5.38
C HIS A 314 1.61 -1.64 -4.12
N PHE A 315 1.07 -1.03 -3.07
CA PHE A 315 0.84 -1.62 -1.75
C PHE A 315 -0.48 -1.12 -1.18
N ALA A 316 -1.22 -1.97 -0.48
CA ALA A 316 -2.39 -1.55 0.28
C ALA A 316 -2.54 -2.37 1.56
N HIS A 317 -2.98 -1.73 2.63
CA HIS A 317 -3.04 -2.34 3.96
C HIS A 317 -4.30 -2.00 4.69
N TRP A 318 -4.85 -2.99 5.38
CA TRP A 318 -5.95 -2.84 6.32
C TRP A 318 -5.45 -3.18 7.73
N VAL A 319 -5.57 -2.24 8.65
CA VAL A 319 -5.06 -2.38 10.03
C VAL A 319 -6.20 -2.09 11.00
N PHE A 320 -6.43 -3.01 11.94
CA PHE A 320 -7.39 -2.78 13.00
C PHE A 320 -6.77 -1.96 14.12
N LEU A 321 -7.51 -0.96 14.61
CA LEU A 321 -7.14 -0.16 15.77
C LEU A 321 -8.22 -0.27 16.88
N ASP A 322 -7.80 -0.01 18.11
CA ASP A 322 -8.65 0.11 19.32
C ASP A 322 -9.65 -1.03 19.49
N ASN A 323 -9.16 -2.26 19.68
CA ASN A 323 -9.99 -3.45 19.80
C ASN A 323 -10.92 -3.66 18.59
N LYS A 324 -10.40 -3.34 17.39
CA LYS A 324 -11.04 -3.57 16.09
C LYS A 324 -12.33 -2.76 15.90
N ILE A 325 -12.45 -1.61 16.57
CA ILE A 325 -13.57 -0.68 16.37
C ILE A 325 -13.27 0.37 15.30
N ARG A 326 -12.01 0.51 14.89
CA ARG A 326 -11.59 1.31 13.74
C ARG A 326 -10.74 0.48 12.78
N VAL A 327 -10.80 0.84 11.51
CA VAL A 327 -9.95 0.28 10.45
C VAL A 327 -9.21 1.42 9.78
N LEU A 328 -7.89 1.36 9.83
CA LEU A 328 -7.00 2.16 9.01
C LEU A 328 -6.83 1.46 7.65
N PHE A 329 -7.05 2.20 6.58
CA PHE A 329 -6.72 1.79 5.23
C PHE A 329 -5.63 2.69 4.66
N THR A 330 -4.54 2.09 4.21
CA THR A 330 -3.46 2.80 3.53
C THR A 330 -3.21 2.20 2.16
N SER A 331 -2.88 3.04 1.17
CA SER A 331 -2.50 2.60 -0.17
C SER A 331 -1.39 3.48 -0.75
N ASN A 332 -0.55 2.89 -1.59
CA ASN A 332 0.39 3.57 -2.48
C ASN A 332 -0.02 3.21 -3.92
N TYR A 333 -0.34 4.19 -4.76
CA TYR A 333 -0.93 3.93 -6.08
C TYR A 333 -0.43 4.89 -7.16
N ASP A 334 -0.64 4.54 -8.42
CA ASP A 334 -0.35 5.38 -9.58
C ASP A 334 -1.58 6.14 -10.07
N GLY A 335 -1.34 7.32 -10.64
CA GLY A 335 -2.36 8.21 -11.17
C GLY A 335 -2.93 9.17 -10.13
N SER A 336 -3.87 10.00 -10.56
CA SER A 336 -4.51 10.97 -9.67
C SER A 336 -5.49 10.32 -8.72
N HIS A 337 -5.82 11.05 -7.65
CA HIS A 337 -6.83 10.60 -6.71
C HIS A 337 -8.18 10.29 -7.39
N GLU A 338 -8.67 11.16 -8.26
CA GLU A 338 -9.94 10.95 -8.96
C GLU A 338 -9.90 9.68 -9.82
N ALA A 339 -8.82 9.47 -10.58
CA ALA A 339 -8.65 8.26 -11.39
C ALA A 339 -8.62 6.99 -10.52
N TYR A 340 -8.03 7.08 -9.32
CA TYR A 340 -8.01 5.98 -8.36
C TYR A 340 -9.40 5.65 -7.81
N MET A 341 -10.23 6.66 -7.52
CA MET A 341 -11.62 6.45 -7.11
C MET A 341 -12.48 5.90 -8.24
N ASP A 342 -12.28 6.34 -9.47
CA ASP A 342 -13.00 5.83 -10.63
C ASP A 342 -12.65 4.38 -10.91
N ASP A 343 -11.38 3.99 -10.76
CA ASP A 343 -10.94 2.60 -10.85
C ASP A 343 -11.67 1.72 -9.83
N PHE A 344 -11.78 2.21 -8.61
CA PHE A 344 -12.50 1.53 -7.55
C PHE A 344 -13.98 1.32 -7.86
N ILE A 345 -14.67 2.35 -8.34
CA ILE A 345 -16.08 2.28 -8.72
C ILE A 345 -16.28 1.33 -9.90
N ASN A 346 -15.49 1.48 -10.97
CA ASN A 346 -15.73 0.80 -12.24
C ASN A 346 -15.19 -0.63 -12.28
N LYS A 347 -14.10 -0.91 -11.55
CA LYS A 347 -13.38 -2.19 -11.67
C LYS A 347 -13.65 -3.14 -10.51
N VAL A 348 -13.84 -2.62 -9.29
CA VAL A 348 -13.83 -3.43 -8.07
C VAL A 348 -14.84 -2.98 -6.99
N ALA A 349 -15.90 -2.24 -7.35
CA ALA A 349 -16.88 -1.74 -6.38
C ALA A 349 -17.49 -2.84 -5.49
N TRP A 350 -17.70 -4.04 -6.03
CA TRP A 350 -18.19 -5.17 -5.26
C TRP A 350 -17.19 -5.60 -4.17
N GLY A 351 -15.90 -5.58 -4.47
CA GLY A 351 -14.82 -5.95 -3.55
C GLY A 351 -14.59 -4.89 -2.48
N LEU A 352 -14.71 -3.60 -2.85
CA LEU A 352 -14.73 -2.51 -1.87
C LEU A 352 -15.89 -2.67 -0.90
N ASN A 353 -17.09 -2.93 -1.41
CA ASN A 353 -18.27 -3.07 -0.57
C ASN A 353 -18.10 -4.19 0.47
N LEU A 354 -17.44 -5.33 0.14
CA LEU A 354 -17.23 -6.42 1.09
C LEU A 354 -16.65 -5.92 2.42
N VAL A 355 -15.59 -5.12 2.38
CA VAL A 355 -14.95 -4.61 3.60
C VAL A 355 -15.60 -3.32 4.06
N PHE A 356 -15.61 -2.32 3.19
CA PHE A 356 -15.90 -0.95 3.57
C PHE A 356 -17.37 -0.70 3.86
N SER A 357 -18.30 -1.56 3.42
CA SER A 357 -19.69 -1.48 3.87
C SER A 357 -19.88 -1.80 5.34
N ASN A 358 -18.85 -2.28 6.04
CA ASN A 358 -18.86 -2.41 7.50
C ASN A 358 -18.40 -1.12 8.20
N GLY A 359 -17.97 -0.10 7.46
CA GLY A 359 -17.71 1.24 7.96
C GLY A 359 -18.99 1.98 8.32
N PHE A 360 -19.00 2.69 9.45
CA PHE A 360 -20.12 3.52 9.88
C PHE A 360 -20.34 4.66 8.88
N GLY A 361 -21.59 4.93 8.49
CA GLY A 361 -21.91 5.99 7.52
C GLY A 361 -21.72 5.64 6.04
N TRP A 362 -21.17 4.45 5.71
CA TRP A 362 -20.94 4.02 4.32
C TRP A 362 -22.21 4.03 3.46
N PRO A 363 -22.13 4.34 2.15
CA PRO A 363 -23.28 4.28 1.24
C PRO A 363 -24.06 2.96 1.31
N ARG A 364 -25.39 3.05 1.29
CA ARG A 364 -26.28 1.88 1.39
C ARG A 364 -25.86 0.78 0.42
N THR A 365 -25.64 -0.40 1.00
CA THR A 365 -25.13 -1.58 0.34
C THR A 365 -26.14 -2.71 0.52
N ALA A 366 -26.27 -3.57 -0.48
CA ALA A 366 -27.11 -4.75 -0.41
C ALA A 366 -26.29 -6.02 -0.64
N TRP A 367 -26.46 -7.00 0.24
CA TRP A 367 -25.77 -8.29 0.23
C TRP A 367 -24.25 -8.17 0.17
N LEU A 368 -23.69 -7.16 0.86
CA LEU A 368 -22.26 -6.78 0.89
C LEU A 368 -21.61 -6.42 -0.45
N ILE A 369 -22.27 -6.59 -1.59
CA ILE A 369 -21.61 -6.44 -2.91
C ILE A 369 -22.34 -5.51 -3.88
N LYS A 370 -23.63 -5.24 -3.66
CA LYS A 370 -24.45 -4.42 -4.58
C LYS A 370 -24.62 -3.00 -4.04
N GLN A 371 -24.85 -2.04 -4.94
CA GLN A 371 -24.97 -0.61 -4.64
C GLN A 371 -23.67 -0.08 -4.00
N GLY A 372 -23.71 0.47 -2.79
CA GLY A 372 -22.52 0.91 -2.06
C GLY A 372 -21.63 1.83 -2.89
N ALA A 373 -20.38 1.43 -3.11
CA ALA A 373 -19.40 2.14 -3.95
C ALA A 373 -19.88 2.48 -5.37
N ARG A 374 -20.84 1.74 -5.94
CA ARG A 374 -21.43 2.09 -7.25
C ARG A 374 -22.27 3.37 -7.23
N ARG A 375 -22.67 3.84 -6.05
CA ARG A 375 -23.28 5.16 -5.87
C ARG A 375 -22.14 6.17 -5.78
N GLU A 376 -21.66 6.58 -6.96
CA GLU A 376 -20.42 7.36 -7.12
C GLU A 376 -20.32 8.56 -6.19
N LEU A 377 -21.29 9.48 -6.22
CA LEU A 377 -21.22 10.70 -5.41
C LEU A 377 -21.19 10.41 -3.90
N PRO A 378 -22.12 9.62 -3.32
CA PRO A 378 -22.02 9.21 -1.92
C PRO A 378 -20.68 8.54 -1.57
N PHE A 379 -20.17 7.67 -2.44
CA PHE A 379 -18.89 7.00 -2.22
C PHE A 379 -17.72 7.98 -2.20
N LYS A 380 -17.61 8.86 -3.21
CA LYS A 380 -16.54 9.87 -3.28
C LYS A 380 -16.62 10.83 -2.09
N TYR A 381 -17.82 11.25 -1.68
CA TYR A 381 -18.01 12.09 -0.50
C TYR A 381 -17.62 11.40 0.80
N TYR A 382 -18.06 10.15 0.99
CA TYR A 382 -17.69 9.35 2.15
C TYR A 382 -16.18 9.19 2.23
N GLN A 383 -15.55 8.81 1.12
CA GLN A 383 -14.12 8.59 1.05
C GLN A 383 -13.34 9.87 1.41
N ARG A 384 -13.73 11.02 0.83
CA ARG A 384 -13.04 12.29 1.08
C ARG A 384 -13.24 12.77 2.51
N GLY A 385 -14.40 12.51 3.11
CA GLY A 385 -14.66 12.82 4.52
C GLY A 385 -13.87 11.95 5.50
N HIS A 386 -13.42 10.76 5.08
CA HIS A 386 -12.68 9.81 5.92
C HIS A 386 -11.18 9.75 5.58
N GLN A 387 -10.74 10.51 4.59
CA GLN A 387 -9.35 10.63 4.24
C GLN A 387 -8.61 11.51 5.24
N LEU A 388 -7.41 11.09 5.61
CA LEU A 388 -6.52 11.84 6.48
C LEU A 388 -5.29 12.32 5.69
N PRO A 389 -4.76 13.52 6.03
CA PRO A 389 -3.48 13.98 5.53
C PRO A 389 -2.37 12.95 5.78
N THR A 390 -1.55 12.71 4.76
CA THR A 390 -0.28 12.01 4.92
C THR A 390 0.81 13.08 5.01
N GLU A 391 1.31 13.33 6.21
CA GLU A 391 2.18 14.46 6.53
C GLU A 391 3.55 14.33 5.83
N VAL A 392 4.06 13.10 5.74
CA VAL A 392 5.33 12.77 5.11
C VAL A 392 5.14 11.46 4.34
N TRP A 393 5.43 11.43 3.05
CA TRP A 393 5.35 10.23 2.22
C TRP A 393 6.61 10.06 1.37
N TYR A 394 7.27 8.92 1.53
CA TYR A 394 8.48 8.56 0.81
C TYR A 394 8.20 7.43 -0.18
N LYS A 395 8.85 7.52 -1.35
CA LYS A 395 8.91 6.48 -2.38
C LYS A 395 10.35 6.37 -2.88
N ALA A 396 10.95 5.19 -2.83
CA ALA A 396 12.37 4.98 -3.18
C ALA A 396 12.72 5.07 -4.67
N TYR A 397 11.69 5.12 -5.53
CA TYR A 397 11.80 5.19 -6.98
C TYR A 397 10.78 6.21 -7.51
N PRO A 398 10.98 7.50 -7.23
CA PRO A 398 10.10 8.56 -7.71
C PRO A 398 10.04 8.55 -9.24
N GLY A 399 8.88 8.90 -9.81
CA GLY A 399 8.68 8.94 -11.25
C GLY A 399 8.33 7.61 -11.93
N LEU A 400 8.55 6.43 -11.30
CA LEU A 400 8.23 5.14 -11.93
C LEU A 400 6.83 4.62 -11.54
N THR A 401 5.96 4.40 -12.53
CA THR A 401 4.67 3.71 -12.32
C THR A 401 4.83 2.19 -12.36
N LEU A 402 3.83 1.42 -11.92
CA LEU A 402 3.77 -0.03 -12.05
C LEU A 402 3.84 -0.49 -13.51
N SER A 403 3.31 0.31 -14.43
CA SER A 403 3.46 0.05 -15.87
C SER A 403 4.92 0.16 -16.29
N ASP A 404 5.65 1.15 -15.77
CA ASP A 404 7.09 1.28 -16.00
C ASP A 404 7.86 0.12 -15.36
N LEU A 405 7.53 -0.25 -14.12
CA LEU A 405 8.17 -1.37 -13.43
C LEU A 405 7.96 -2.70 -14.18
N GLU A 406 6.76 -2.94 -14.71
CA GLU A 406 6.49 -4.15 -15.50
C GLU A 406 7.19 -4.10 -16.86
N ARG A 407 7.26 -2.94 -17.51
CA ARG A 407 8.01 -2.76 -18.76
C ARG A 407 9.50 -3.02 -18.55
N ASN A 408 10.10 -2.41 -17.52
CA ASN A 408 11.53 -2.54 -17.23
C ASN A 408 11.92 -3.97 -16.86
N ARG A 409 11.06 -4.67 -16.10
CA ARG A 409 11.19 -6.11 -15.85
C ARG A 409 11.21 -6.93 -17.13
N ARG A 410 10.28 -6.69 -18.05
CA ARG A 410 10.24 -7.39 -19.36
C ARG A 410 11.45 -7.07 -20.25
N ILE A 411 11.99 -5.86 -20.14
CA ILE A 411 13.25 -5.49 -20.82
C ILE A 411 14.39 -6.35 -20.27
N ARG A 412 14.52 -6.46 -18.94
CA ARG A 412 15.52 -7.32 -18.30
C ARG A 412 15.36 -8.79 -18.71
N GLU A 413 14.15 -9.34 -18.65
CA GLU A 413 13.87 -10.72 -19.08
C GLU A 413 14.31 -10.98 -20.53
N GLY A 414 14.04 -10.03 -21.43
CA GLY A 414 14.44 -10.18 -22.83
C GLY A 414 15.94 -9.99 -23.08
N PHE A 415 16.62 -9.21 -22.26
CA PHE A 415 18.08 -9.12 -22.26
C PHE A 415 18.72 -10.43 -21.80
N GLU A 416 18.19 -11.04 -20.73
CA GLU A 416 18.72 -12.29 -20.15
C GLU A 416 18.43 -13.53 -21.01
N ARG A 417 17.50 -13.43 -21.97
CA ARG A 417 17.13 -14.55 -22.85
C ARG A 417 18.22 -14.88 -23.86
N VAL A 418 18.60 -16.16 -23.97
CA VAL A 418 19.69 -16.64 -24.85
C VAL A 418 19.37 -16.46 -26.34
N GLY A 419 18.12 -16.67 -26.77
CA GLY A 419 17.69 -16.53 -28.17
C GLY A 419 16.25 -16.05 -28.32
N MET A 420 15.98 -15.36 -29.44
CA MET A 420 14.67 -14.83 -29.82
C MET A 420 14.48 -14.96 -31.34
N SER A 421 13.25 -15.26 -31.77
CA SER A 421 12.85 -15.05 -33.17
C SER A 421 12.80 -13.56 -33.51
N ASP A 422 12.77 -13.21 -34.79
CA ASP A 422 12.72 -11.80 -35.24
C ASP A 422 11.49 -11.07 -34.70
N ALA A 423 10.35 -11.76 -34.63
CA ALA A 423 9.12 -11.22 -34.06
C ALA A 423 9.26 -10.93 -32.56
N GLU A 424 9.91 -11.83 -31.81
CA GLU A 424 10.17 -11.64 -30.38
C GLU A 424 11.20 -10.54 -30.13
N ALA A 425 12.28 -10.48 -30.93
CA ALA A 425 13.29 -9.43 -30.86
C ALA A 425 12.66 -8.06 -31.14
N LEU A 426 11.82 -7.95 -32.17
CA LEU A 426 11.09 -6.73 -32.48
C LEU A 426 10.10 -6.35 -31.36
N ALA A 427 9.40 -7.32 -30.78
CA ALA A 427 8.49 -7.07 -29.66
C ALA A 427 9.23 -6.58 -28.40
N TRP A 428 10.43 -7.10 -28.14
CA TRP A 428 11.30 -6.64 -27.05
C TRP A 428 11.85 -5.24 -27.31
N LEU A 429 12.35 -4.97 -28.53
CA LEU A 429 12.84 -3.64 -28.93
C LEU A 429 11.76 -2.56 -28.82
N ARG A 430 10.48 -2.91 -29.02
CA ARG A 430 9.35 -1.98 -28.85
C ARG A 430 9.08 -1.57 -27.39
N LEU A 431 9.74 -2.20 -26.42
CA LEU A 431 9.67 -1.80 -25.01
C LEU A 431 10.63 -0.64 -24.68
N LEU A 432 11.61 -0.38 -25.55
CA LEU A 432 12.60 0.71 -25.46
C LEU A 432 12.12 1.93 -26.25
#